data_AF-A0A2D7Q5F5-F1
#
_entry.id   AF-A0A2D7Q5F5-F1
#
_cell.length_a   1.000
_cell.length_b   1.000
_cell.length_c   1.000
_cell.angle_alpha   90.00
_cell.angle_beta   90.00
_cell.angle_gamma   90.00
#
_symmetry.space_group_name_H-M   'P 1'
#
loop_
_entity.id
_entity.type
_entity.pdbx_description
1 polymer ?
#
loop_
_entity_poly.entity_id
_entity_poly.type
_entity_poly.pdbx_seq_one_letter_code
_entity_poly.pdbx_strand_id
1 'polypeptide(L)' 'MVHKKKQLDSKICEICKKEFFWRKKWKRDWVNVKYCSKNCSTKSI' A
#
# COMPACT_ATOMS: atom_id res chain seq x y z
N MET A 1 26.11 -6.88 12.99
CA MET A 1 25.11 -5.85 13.34
C MET A 1 24.05 -5.77 12.24
N VAL A 2 22.93 -6.49 12.44
CA VAL A 2 21.84 -6.55 11.46
C VAL A 2 21.09 -5.22 11.52
N HIS A 3 21.30 -4.38 10.52
CA HIS A 3 20.48 -3.22 10.27
C HIS A 3 19.05 -3.72 10.02
N LYS A 4 18.19 -3.69 11.04
CA LYS A 4 16.75 -3.89 10.91
C LYS A 4 16.22 -2.77 10.01
N LYS A 5 16.30 -2.97 8.70
CA LYS A 5 15.54 -2.20 7.72
C LYS A 5 14.11 -2.32 8.18
N LYS A 6 13.53 -1.22 8.69
CA LYS A 6 12.10 -1.13 8.97
C LYS A 6 11.42 -1.59 7.69
N GLN A 7 10.89 -2.82 7.71
CA GLN A 7 10.16 -3.38 6.59
C GLN A 7 9.04 -2.38 6.34
N LEU A 8 9.13 -1.66 5.23
CA LEU A 8 8.09 -0.71 4.85
C LEU A 8 6.79 -1.49 4.83
N ASP A 9 5.75 -0.97 5.48
CA ASP A 9 4.46 -1.65 5.51
C ASP A 9 4.04 -2.02 4.08
N SER A 10 3.93 -3.33 3.85
CA SER A 10 3.44 -3.91 2.60
C SER A 10 1.97 -4.26 2.78
N LYS A 11 1.12 -3.82 1.87
CA LYS A 11 -0.30 -4.17 1.84
C LYS A 11 -0.64 -4.89 0.54
N ILE A 12 -1.69 -5.68 0.55
CA ILE A 12 -2.21 -6.34 -0.65
C ILE A 12 -3.35 -5.50 -1.20
N CYS A 13 -3.34 -5.23 -2.51
CA CYS A 13 -4.44 -4.53 -3.18
C CYS A 13 -5.63 -5.46 -3.36
N GLU A 14 -6.81 -5.10 -2.86
CA GLU A 14 -8.01 -5.97 -2.97
C GLU A 14 -8.48 -6.19 -4.43
N ILE A 15 -8.10 -5.30 -5.35
CA ILE A 15 -8.57 -5.32 -6.75
C ILE A 15 -7.62 -6.12 -7.66
N CYS A 16 -6.31 -5.85 -7.57
CA CYS A 16 -5.33 -6.54 -8.41
C CYS A 16 -4.56 -7.65 -7.70
N LYS A 17 -4.81 -7.84 -6.38
CA LYS A 17 -4.13 -8.80 -5.50
C LYS A 17 -2.61 -8.70 -5.51
N LYS A 18 -2.07 -7.56 -5.94
CA LYS A 18 -0.64 -7.28 -5.91
C LYS A 18 -0.23 -6.66 -4.59
N GLU A 19 0.89 -7.11 -4.07
CA GLU A 19 1.57 -6.49 -2.95
C GLU A 19 2.07 -5.11 -3.36
N PHE A 20 1.86 -4.12 -2.51
CA PHE A 20 2.34 -2.77 -2.71
C PHE A 20 2.88 -2.20 -1.40
N PHE A 21 3.98 -1.47 -1.54
CA PHE A 21 4.70 -0.91 -0.40
C PHE A 21 4.18 0.48 -0.06
N TRP A 22 4.31 0.83 1.22
CA TRP A 22 4.07 2.19 1.71
C TRP A 22 4.78 3.25 0.85
N ARG A 23 4.05 4.32 0.51
CA ARG A 23 4.57 5.49 -0.20
C ARG A 23 4.40 6.72 0.67
N LYS A 24 5.35 7.68 0.59
CA LYS A 24 5.28 8.97 1.32
C LYS A 24 3.94 9.70 1.16
N LYS A 25 3.30 9.61 -0.01
CA LYS A 25 1.99 10.22 -0.28
C LYS A 25 0.87 9.71 0.63
N TRP A 26 1.04 8.53 1.23
CA TRP A 26 0.06 7.88 2.09
C TRP A 26 0.36 8.08 3.58
N LYS A 27 1.32 8.93 3.94
CA LYS A 27 1.68 9.17 5.35
C LYS A 27 0.48 9.51 6.25
N ARG A 28 -0.55 10.18 5.73
CA ARG A 28 -1.76 10.56 6.48
C ARG A 28 -2.86 9.48 6.44
N ASP A 29 -3.07 8.86 5.28
CA ASP A 29 -4.23 7.99 5.05
C ASP A 29 -3.88 6.50 4.88
N TRP A 30 -2.65 6.07 5.17
CA TRP A 30 -2.18 4.69 4.95
C TRP A 30 -3.11 3.63 5.55
N VAL A 31 -3.72 3.93 6.70
CA VAL A 31 -4.68 3.04 7.37
C VAL A 31 -5.89 2.75 6.46
N ASN A 32 -6.40 3.77 5.77
CA ASN A 32 -7.54 3.70 4.85
C ASN A 32 -7.15 3.25 3.43
N VAL A 33 -5.87 3.27 3.07
CA VAL A 33 -5.40 2.85 1.74
C VAL A 33 -5.42 1.32 1.65
N LYS A 34 -6.38 0.80 0.86
CA LYS A 34 -6.52 -0.63 0.52
C LYS A 34 -6.10 -0.98 -0.92
N TYR A 35 -5.84 0.04 -1.74
CA TYR A 35 -5.57 -0.13 -3.17
C TYR A 35 -4.19 0.43 -3.56
N CYS A 36 -3.48 -0.26 -4.46
CA CYS A 36 -2.14 0.14 -4.86
C CYS A 36 -2.10 1.45 -5.67
N SER A 37 -3.21 1.83 -6.30
CA SER A 37 -3.35 2.99 -7.18
C SER A 37 -4.79 3.50 -7.23
N LYS A 38 -4.96 4.78 -7.62
CA LYS A 38 -6.29 5.38 -7.84
C LYS A 38 -7.12 4.56 -8.83
N ASN A 39 -6.50 4.09 -9.92
CA ASN A 39 -7.18 3.24 -10.91
C ASN A 39 -7.79 1.96 -10.30
N CYS A 40 -7.11 1.33 -9.32
CA CYS A 40 -7.68 0.19 -8.62
C CYS A 40 -8.82 0.62 -7.69
N SER A 41 -8.69 1.77 -7.01
CA SER A 41 -9.78 2.34 -6.22
C SER A 41 -11.03 2.64 -7.05
N THR A 42 -10.88 3.05 -8.31
CA THR A 42 -11.99 3.36 -9.22
C THR A 42 -12.60 2.12 -9.88
N LYS A 43 -11.83 1.02 -9.99
CA LYS A 43 -12.28 -0.28 -10.54
C LYS A 43 -13.20 -1.07 -9.59
N SER A 44 -13.53 -0.53 -8.42
CA SER A 44 -14.43 -1.14 -7.44
C SER A 44 -15.92 -0.90 -7.77
N ILE A 45 -16.25 -0.76 -9.05
CA ILE A 45 -17.61 -0.59 -9.59
C ILE A 45 -17.94 -1.78 -10.48
#